data_AF-A0A523T8W9-F1
#
_entry.id   AF-A0A523T8W9-F1
#
_cell.length_a   1.000
_cell.length_b   1.000
_cell.length_c   1.000
_cell.angle_alpha   90.00
_cell.angle_beta   90.00
_cell.angle_gamma   90.00
#
_symmetry.space_group_name_H-M   'P 1'
#
loop_
_entity.id
_entity.type
_entity.pdbx_description
1 polymer ?
#
loop_
_entity_poly.entity_id
_entity_poly.type
_entity_poly.pdbx_seq_one_letter_code
_entity_poly.pdbx_strand_id
1 'polypeptide(L)'
;MADEDRQIKDKLLAELGERSRKVEGMGGEKNIERQRKRGKLTARERIDKLLDKGTFCEIGKFAASRGTAFGMNEVEVAADAVITGYGRIDGRRVYIFSQDFTSIGGTLSEVHAKKIC
;
A
#
# COMPACT_ATOMS: atom_id res chain seq x y z
N MET A 1 3.40 -33.57 13.24
CA MET A 1 2.76 -32.49 14.03
C MET A 1 3.67 -31.29 14.23
N ALA A 2 4.59 -31.22 15.19
CA ALA A 2 5.37 -29.97 15.43
C ALA A 2 6.25 -29.51 14.25
N ASP A 3 6.88 -30.44 13.52
CA ASP A 3 7.71 -30.10 12.35
C ASP A 3 6.88 -29.74 11.11
N GLU A 4 5.71 -30.37 10.93
CA GLU A 4 4.77 -30.02 9.84
C GLU A 4 4.16 -28.63 10.06
N ASP A 5 3.76 -28.30 11.29
CA ASP A 5 3.21 -26.99 11.64
C ASP A 5 4.25 -25.88 11.40
N ARG A 6 5.52 -26.16 11.71
CA ARG A 6 6.64 -25.25 11.42
C ARG A 6 6.82 -25.04 9.93
N GLN A 7 6.80 -26.12 9.13
CA GLN A 7 6.94 -26.04 7.68
C GLN A 7 5.80 -25.26 7.02
N ILE A 8 4.56 -25.46 7.47
CA ILE A 8 3.40 -24.68 7.01
C ILE A 8 3.57 -23.20 7.34
N LYS A 9 3.98 -22.88 8.57
CA LYS A 9 4.21 -21.51 9.01
C LYS A 9 5.27 -20.81 8.16
N ASP A 10 6.40 -21.48 7.91
CA ASP A 10 7.49 -20.91 7.10
C ASP A 10 7.03 -20.62 5.67
N LYS A 11 6.23 -21.51 5.09
CA LYS A 11 5.61 -21.30 3.77
C LYS A 11 4.67 -20.09 3.75
N LEU A 12 3.78 -19.97 4.75
CA LEU A 12 2.84 -18.84 4.84
C LEU A 12 3.54 -17.50 5.06
N LEU A 13 4.62 -17.48 5.85
CA LEU A 13 5.44 -16.29 6.04
C LEU A 13 6.14 -15.86 4.76
N ALA A 14 6.68 -16.81 3.98
CA ALA A 14 7.28 -16.53 2.69
C ALA A 14 6.26 -15.92 1.71
N GLU A 15 5.06 -16.50 1.64
CA GLU A 15 3.96 -16.03 0.79
C GLU A 15 3.49 -14.62 1.20
N LEU A 16 3.33 -14.36 2.50
CA LEU A 16 2.99 -13.03 3.02
C LEU A 16 4.07 -12.00 2.66
N GLY A 17 5.35 -12.38 2.74
CA GLY A 17 6.47 -11.55 2.36
C GLY A 17 6.46 -11.20 0.87
N GLU A 18 6.14 -12.15 0.01
CA GLU A 18 6.00 -11.93 -1.44
C GLU A 18 4.84 -10.99 -1.77
N ARG A 19 3.65 -11.27 -1.22
CA ARG A 19 2.47 -10.39 -1.37
C ARG A 19 2.76 -8.97 -0.87
N SER A 20 3.51 -8.83 0.23
CA SER A 20 3.92 -7.53 0.77
C SER A 20 4.80 -6.75 -0.19
N ARG A 21 5.84 -7.37 -0.74
CA ARG A 21 6.75 -6.74 -1.70
C ARG A 21 6.02 -6.30 -2.97
N LYS A 22 5.08 -7.13 -3.45
CA LYS A 22 4.26 -6.81 -4.63
C LYS A 22 3.43 -5.55 -4.41
N VAL A 23 2.74 -5.45 -3.26
CA VAL A 23 1.94 -4.27 -2.92
C VAL A 23 2.80 -3.03 -2.68
N GLU A 24 3.99 -3.18 -2.09
CA GLU A 24 4.94 -2.09 -1.89
C GLU A 24 5.42 -1.47 -3.21
N GLY A 25 5.43 -2.27 -4.29
CA GLY A 25 5.74 -1.82 -5.65
C GLY A 25 4.72 -0.85 -6.28
N MET A 26 3.54 -0.67 -5.67
CA MET A 26 2.50 0.27 -6.12
C MET A 26 2.23 0.22 -7.64
N GLY A 27 2.36 1.34 -8.35
CA GLY A 27 2.17 1.41 -9.80
C GLY A 27 3.30 0.82 -10.64
N GLY A 28 4.28 0.15 -10.02
CA GLY A 28 5.46 -0.41 -10.66
C GLY A 28 6.60 0.58 -10.83
N GLU A 29 7.82 0.06 -11.01
CA GLU A 29 9.06 0.83 -11.06
C GLU A 29 9.02 1.96 -12.10
N LYS A 30 8.49 1.69 -13.29
CA LYS A 30 8.38 2.68 -14.38
C LYS A 30 7.56 3.91 -13.97
N ASN A 31 6.43 3.70 -13.30
CA ASN A 31 5.56 4.80 -12.90
C ASN A 31 6.12 5.55 -11.69
N ILE A 32 6.74 4.84 -10.75
CA ILE A 32 7.48 5.42 -9.62
C ILE A 32 8.65 6.29 -10.11
N GLU A 33 9.44 5.78 -11.05
CA GLU A 33 10.56 6.53 -11.62
C GLU A 33 10.06 7.78 -12.35
N ARG A 34 8.99 7.67 -13.14
CA ARG A 34 8.36 8.84 -13.79
C ARG A 34 7.88 9.88 -12.78
N GLN A 35 7.31 9.46 -11.65
CA GLN A 35 6.88 10.35 -10.58
C GLN A 35 8.08 11.09 -9.96
N ARG A 36 9.15 10.36 -9.63
CA ARG A 36 10.39 10.91 -9.08
C ARG A 36 11.10 11.86 -10.06
N LYS A 37 11.16 11.51 -11.36
CA LYS A 37 11.71 12.38 -12.43
C LYS A 37 10.99 13.73 -12.55
N ARG A 38 9.73 13.82 -12.10
CA ARG A 38 8.97 15.08 -12.02
C ARG A 38 9.22 15.85 -10.72
N GLY A 39 10.20 15.45 -9.91
CA GLY A 39 10.49 16.04 -8.60
C GLY A 39 9.45 15.72 -7.53
N LYS A 40 8.61 14.69 -7.73
CA LYS A 40 7.54 14.32 -6.80
C LYS A 40 7.90 13.05 -6.03
N LEU A 41 7.58 13.05 -4.74
CA LEU A 41 7.65 11.85 -3.89
C LEU A 41 6.47 10.90 -4.19
N THR A 42 6.67 9.60 -3.93
CA THR A 42 5.60 8.57 -3.88
C THR A 42 4.70 8.76 -2.66
N ALA A 43 3.59 8.02 -2.58
CA ALA A 43 2.68 8.13 -1.44
C ALA A 43 3.36 7.76 -0.11
N ARG A 44 4.13 6.65 -0.09
CA ARG A 44 4.87 6.19 1.10
C ARG A 44 6.03 7.12 1.46
N GLU A 45 6.78 7.61 0.47
CA GLU A 45 7.87 8.58 0.73
C GLU A 45 7.36 9.87 1.39
N ARG A 46 6.14 10.32 1.08
CA ARG A 46 5.51 11.48 1.76
C ARG A 46 5.17 11.16 3.20
N ILE A 47 4.62 9.98 3.46
CA ILE A 47 4.29 9.52 4.82
C ILE A 47 5.56 9.41 5.65
N ASP A 48 6.60 8.76 5.13
CA ASP A 48 7.90 8.58 5.81
C ASP A 48 8.61 9.90 6.09
N LYS A 49 8.39 10.91 5.23
CA LYS A 49 8.95 12.26 5.41
C LYS A 49 8.21 13.08 6.47
N LEU A 50 6.91 12.85 6.64
CA LEU A 50 6.04 13.62 7.53
C LEU A 50 6.00 13.05 8.95
N LEU A 51 5.93 11.72 9.08
CA LEU A 51 5.80 11.05 10.37
C LEU A 51 7.16 10.84 11.05
N ASP A 52 7.13 10.76 12.37
CA ASP A 52 8.27 10.34 13.18
C ASP A 52 8.73 8.95 12.72
N LYS A 53 10.05 8.77 12.54
CA LYS A 53 10.64 7.52 12.03
C LYS A 53 10.19 6.30 12.82
N GLY A 54 9.77 5.26 12.10
CA GLY A 54 9.36 3.97 12.68
C GLY A 54 8.01 3.99 13.39
N THR A 55 7.25 5.09 13.30
CA THR A 55 5.93 5.18 13.97
C THR A 55 4.76 4.84 13.07
N PHE A 56 4.95 4.81 11.75
CA PHE A 56 3.88 4.52 10.79
C PHE A 56 3.40 3.06 10.90
N CYS A 57 2.09 2.90 11.02
CA CYS A 57 1.40 1.62 10.98
C CYS A 57 0.34 1.67 9.86
N GLU A 58 0.58 0.91 8.80
CA GLU A 58 -0.30 0.85 7.62
C GLU A 58 -1.56 0.01 7.92
N ILE A 59 -2.72 0.53 7.53
CA ILE A 59 -4.01 -0.14 7.63
C ILE A 59 -4.50 -0.47 6.21
N GLY A 60 -5.04 -1.67 6.01
CA GLY A 60 -5.61 -2.06 4.72
C GLY A 60 -4.57 -2.17 3.60
N LYS A 61 -3.32 -2.53 3.90
CA LYS A 61 -2.23 -2.72 2.92
C LYS A 61 -2.65 -3.59 1.73
N PHE A 62 -3.28 -4.73 2.00
CA PHE A 62 -3.69 -5.71 0.99
C PHE A 62 -5.12 -5.50 0.43
N ALA A 63 -5.75 -4.37 0.74
CA ALA A 63 -7.06 -4.06 0.19
C ALA A 63 -6.96 -3.90 -1.34
N ALA A 64 -7.91 -4.50 -2.04
CA ALA A 64 -7.97 -4.54 -3.50
C ALA A 64 -9.37 -4.16 -3.99
N SER A 65 -9.46 -3.49 -5.13
CA SER A 65 -10.73 -3.15 -5.76
C SER A 65 -11.57 -4.39 -6.05
N ARG A 66 -12.90 -4.19 -6.08
CA ARG A 66 -13.88 -5.21 -6.49
C ARG A 66 -14.66 -4.79 -7.73
N GLY A 67 -14.23 -3.73 -8.41
CA GLY A 67 -14.86 -3.22 -9.61
C GLY A 67 -14.70 -4.18 -10.78
N THR A 68 -15.81 -4.46 -11.48
CA THR A 68 -15.84 -5.36 -12.66
C THR A 68 -16.12 -4.64 -13.96
N ALA A 69 -16.55 -3.37 -13.90
CA ALA A 69 -16.83 -2.58 -15.09
C ALA A 69 -15.54 -2.25 -15.85
N PHE A 70 -15.65 -2.12 -17.17
CA PHE A 70 -14.57 -1.66 -18.05
C PHE A 70 -13.27 -2.49 -17.97
N GLY A 71 -13.36 -3.79 -17.66
CA GLY A 71 -12.20 -4.69 -17.55
C GLY A 71 -11.40 -4.54 -16.26
N MET A 72 -11.91 -3.79 -15.27
CA MET A 72 -11.21 -3.57 -14.00
C MET A 72 -11.01 -4.84 -13.15
N ASN A 73 -11.76 -5.92 -13.44
CA ASN A 73 -11.56 -7.23 -12.82
C ASN A 73 -10.22 -7.90 -13.21
N GLU A 74 -9.59 -7.45 -14.29
CA GLU A 74 -8.29 -7.96 -14.77
C GLU A 74 -7.12 -7.08 -14.32
N VAL A 75 -7.41 -5.94 -13.70
CA VAL A 75 -6.40 -4.95 -13.30
C VAL A 75 -6.19 -5.01 -11.79
N GLU A 76 -5.01 -5.49 -11.39
CA GLU A 76 -4.62 -5.47 -9.98
C GLU A 76 -4.08 -4.10 -9.57
N VAL A 77 -4.74 -3.49 -8.58
CA VAL A 77 -4.37 -2.16 -8.07
C VAL A 77 -3.80 -2.31 -6.67
N ALA A 78 -2.48 -2.21 -6.55
CA ALA A 78 -1.80 -2.30 -5.27
C ALA A 78 -2.36 -1.28 -4.25
N ALA A 79 -2.74 -1.78 -3.08
CA ALA A 79 -3.34 -1.03 -1.96
C ALA A 79 -4.57 -0.17 -2.35
N ASP A 80 -5.23 -0.50 -3.47
CA ASP A 80 -6.29 0.29 -4.12
C ASP A 80 -5.91 1.77 -4.33
N ALA A 81 -4.65 2.00 -4.70
CA ALA A 81 -4.07 3.31 -5.00
C ALA A 81 -4.08 4.34 -3.84
N VAL A 82 -4.25 3.89 -2.59
CA VAL A 82 -4.12 4.76 -1.41
C VAL A 82 -3.44 4.04 -0.26
N ILE A 83 -2.53 4.75 0.42
CA ILE A 83 -1.90 4.28 1.64
C ILE A 83 -2.62 4.95 2.81
N THR A 84 -3.08 4.17 3.79
CA THR A 84 -3.81 4.67 4.96
C THR A 84 -3.19 4.09 6.23
N GLY A 85 -3.33 4.79 7.35
CA GLY A 85 -2.79 4.32 8.62
C GLY A 85 -2.71 5.41 9.68
N TYR A 86 -1.86 5.17 10.66
CA TYR A 86 -1.56 6.12 11.72
C TYR A 86 -0.08 6.13 12.07
N GLY A 87 0.37 7.17 12.76
CA GLY A 87 1.70 7.27 13.31
C GLY A 87 1.81 8.43 14.26
N ARG A 88 2.99 9.05 14.34
CA ARG A 88 3.22 10.22 15.20
C ARG A 88 3.85 11.38 14.41
N ILE A 89 3.51 12.60 14.81
CA ILE A 89 4.20 13.84 14.43
C ILE A 89 4.56 14.53 15.73
N ASP A 90 5.85 14.76 15.97
CA ASP A 90 6.35 15.34 17.22
C ASP A 90 5.82 14.59 18.45
N GLY A 91 5.81 13.25 18.39
CA GLY A 91 5.31 12.36 19.44
C GLY A 91 3.79 12.24 19.55
N ARG A 92 3.01 13.07 18.85
CA ARG A 92 1.53 13.10 18.92
C ARG A 92 0.91 12.17 17.90
N ARG A 93 -0.05 11.34 18.32
CA ARG A 93 -0.73 10.39 17.41
C ARG A 93 -1.55 11.14 16.36
N VAL A 94 -1.39 10.73 15.10
CA VAL A 94 -2.18 11.22 13.96
C VAL A 94 -2.62 10.06 13.07
N TYR A 95 -3.75 10.23 12.40
CA TYR A 95 -4.18 9.35 11.30
C TYR A 95 -3.87 10.04 9.98
N ILE A 96 -3.51 9.26 8.96
CA ILE A 96 -3.06 9.78 7.68
C ILE A 96 -3.51 8.88 6.53
N PHE A 97 -3.77 9.50 5.39
CA PHE A 97 -3.80 8.82 4.10
C PHE A 97 -2.98 9.58 3.06
N SER A 98 -2.48 8.85 2.07
CA SER A 98 -1.70 9.39 0.95
C SER A 98 -2.07 8.63 -0.32
N GLN A 99 -2.72 9.32 -1.26
CA GLN A 99 -3.11 8.74 -2.55
C GLN A 99 -1.88 8.57 -3.45
N ASP A 100 -1.78 7.42 -4.12
CA ASP A 100 -0.66 7.07 -4.97
C ASP A 100 -0.99 7.23 -6.45
N PHE A 101 -0.46 8.31 -7.04
CA PHE A 101 -0.64 8.64 -8.45
C PHE A 101 -0.04 7.60 -9.41
N THR A 102 0.89 6.77 -8.95
CA THR A 102 1.52 5.74 -9.79
C THR A 102 0.56 4.59 -10.08
N SER A 103 -0.40 4.34 -9.19
CA SER A 103 -1.42 3.30 -9.32
C SER A 103 -2.69 3.90 -9.95
N ILE A 104 -2.85 3.73 -11.28
CA ILE A 104 -4.03 4.19 -12.05
C ILE A 104 -4.35 5.67 -11.79
N GLY A 105 -3.32 6.52 -11.69
CA GLY A 105 -3.50 7.95 -11.47
C GLY A 105 -4.03 8.34 -10.08
N GLY A 106 -4.12 7.40 -9.13
CA GLY A 106 -4.65 7.68 -7.80
C GLY A 106 -6.17 7.87 -7.77
N THR A 107 -6.90 7.32 -8.75
CA THR A 107 -8.36 7.44 -8.83
C THR A 107 -9.06 6.77 -7.66
N LEU A 108 -10.19 7.33 -7.24
CA LEU A 108 -10.94 6.89 -6.08
C LEU A 108 -11.95 5.79 -6.46
N SER A 109 -11.70 4.59 -5.95
CA SER A 109 -12.61 3.43 -6.04
C SER A 109 -13.44 3.27 -4.75
N GLU A 110 -14.41 2.35 -4.73
CA GLU A 110 -15.17 2.01 -3.53
C GLU A 110 -14.26 1.61 -2.35
N VAL A 111 -13.26 0.75 -2.62
CA VAL A 111 -12.37 0.23 -1.58
C VAL A 111 -11.41 1.32 -1.09
N HIS A 112 -10.90 2.14 -1.99
CA HIS A 112 -10.11 3.33 -1.71
C HIS A 112 -10.84 4.26 -0.74
N ALA A 113 -12.11 4.57 -1.01
CA ALA A 113 -12.93 5.39 -0.13
C ALA A 113 -13.11 4.74 1.25
N LYS A 114 -13.39 3.44 1.29
CA LYS A 114 -13.50 2.66 2.54
C LYS A 114 -12.21 2.56 3.35
N LYS A 115 -11.05 2.77 2.73
CA LYS A 115 -9.79 2.86 3.48
C LYS A 115 -9.61 4.20 4.17
N ILE A 116 -10.24 5.26 3.64
CA ILE A 116 -10.15 6.63 4.16
C ILE A 116 -11.20 6.88 5.24
N CYS A 117 -12.43 6.42 5.02
CA CYS A 117 -13.59 6.59 5.91
C CYS A 117 -13.77 5.42 6.87
#